data_AF-A0A251XC55-F1
#
_entry.id   AF-A0A251XC55-F1
#
_cell.length_a   1.000
_cell.length_b   1.000
_cell.length_c   1.000
_cell.angle_alpha   90.00
_cell.angle_beta   90.00
_cell.angle_gamma   90.00
#
_symmetry.space_group_name_H-M   'P 1'
#
loop_
_entity.id
_entity.type
_entity.pdbx_description
1 polymer ?
#
loop_
_entity_poly.entity_id
_entity_poly.type
_entity_poly.pdbx_seq_one_letter_code
_entity_poly.pdbx_strand_id
1 'polypeptide(L)'
;MRPLHYVIFSLTTIYTVTLMVIEWKTSQDFVRNFLGDIQQGQVLFFGINTVFTTFLLWASALLFAISLLCIDQQRERREYWFFWSQIVMFFSLGFDERFMVHERVGRWLNMEDAYLLLAVGLVELLLLFRLGALKQRTPSALTFLFLGALMFGVMIIVDGFFPAQMLLRLSMEDLAKFWGCLFLCLFAWEILRQHVERLKANRLKSAAMY
;
A
#
# COMPACT_ATOMS: atom_id res chain seq x y z
N MET A 1 -16.01 6.68 11.76
CA MET A 1 -14.85 7.13 10.96
C MET A 1 -14.65 8.62 11.18
N ARG A 2 -13.45 9.16 10.96
CA ARG A 2 -13.17 10.60 11.15
C ARG A 2 -13.65 11.41 9.94
N PRO A 3 -14.00 12.71 10.08
CA PRO A 3 -14.42 13.58 8.97
C PRO A 3 -13.46 13.54 7.78
N LEU A 4 -12.15 13.57 8.05
CA LEU A 4 -11.12 13.50 7.02
C LEU A 4 -11.18 12.20 6.19
N HIS A 5 -11.51 11.07 6.82
CA HIS A 5 -11.61 9.80 6.09
C HIS A 5 -12.77 9.86 5.08
N TYR A 6 -13.90 10.47 5.45
CA TYR A 6 -15.02 10.63 4.51
C TYR A 6 -14.63 11.49 3.31
N VAL A 7 -13.88 12.57 3.53
CA VAL A 7 -13.41 13.43 2.43
C VAL A 7 -12.48 12.64 1.50
N ILE A 8 -11.48 11.95 2.06
CA ILE A 8 -10.55 11.12 1.28
C ILE A 8 -11.32 10.06 0.49
N PHE A 9 -12.19 9.29 1.13
CA PHE A 9 -12.95 8.23 0.47
C PHE A 9 -13.89 8.75 -0.62
N SER A 10 -14.57 9.87 -0.39
CA SER A 10 -15.41 10.50 -1.42
C SER A 10 -14.58 10.93 -2.62
N LEU A 11 -13.44 11.60 -2.40
CA LEU A 11 -12.57 12.06 -3.50
C LEU A 11 -11.98 10.88 -4.28
N THR A 12 -11.47 9.85 -3.59
CA THR A 12 -10.95 8.63 -4.22
C THR A 12 -12.05 7.90 -5.00
N THR A 13 -13.27 7.85 -4.49
CA THR A 13 -14.42 7.24 -5.19
C THR A 13 -14.77 8.01 -6.45
N ILE A 14 -14.86 9.35 -6.38
CA ILE A 14 -15.11 10.21 -7.55
C ILE A 14 -14.01 9.99 -8.59
N TYR A 15 -12.75 9.97 -8.18
CA TYR A 15 -11.62 9.70 -9.07
C TYR A 15 -11.73 8.34 -9.76
N THR A 16 -12.01 7.28 -8.99
CA THR A 16 -12.19 5.90 -9.48
C THR A 16 -13.31 5.82 -10.51
N VAL A 17 -14.50 6.33 -10.18
CA VAL A 17 -15.67 6.32 -11.06
C VAL A 17 -15.39 7.12 -12.33
N THR A 18 -14.74 8.28 -12.21
CA THR A 18 -14.40 9.12 -13.35
C THR A 18 -13.51 8.37 -14.33
N LEU A 19 -12.44 7.71 -13.85
CA LEU A 19 -11.54 6.95 -14.71
C LEU A 19 -12.23 5.74 -15.37
N MET A 20 -13.04 5.00 -14.61
CA MET A 20 -13.83 3.89 -15.17
C MET A 20 -14.80 4.36 -16.26
N VAL A 21 -15.48 5.50 -16.05
CA VAL A 21 -16.41 6.07 -17.04
C VAL A 21 -15.65 6.55 -18.28
N ILE A 22 -14.48 7.17 -18.11
CA ILE A 22 -13.65 7.61 -19.24
C ILE A 22 -13.22 6.40 -20.07
N GLU A 23 -12.67 5.35 -19.44
CA GLU A 23 -12.27 4.14 -20.17
C GLU A 23 -13.46 3.51 -20.91
N TRP A 24 -14.60 3.37 -20.23
CA TRP A 24 -15.82 2.82 -20.82
C TRP A 24 -16.31 3.59 -22.04
N LYS A 25 -16.12 4.91 -22.07
CA LYS A 25 -16.55 5.79 -23.16
C LYS A 25 -15.51 5.98 -24.26
N THR A 26 -14.25 5.65 -23.99
CA THR A 26 -13.13 5.91 -24.91
C THR A 26 -12.39 4.61 -25.23
N SER A 27 -11.28 4.34 -24.56
CA SER A 27 -10.51 3.11 -24.67
C SER A 27 -9.50 3.00 -23.52
N GLN A 28 -8.92 1.81 -23.36
CA GLN A 28 -7.82 1.55 -22.43
C GLN A 28 -6.58 2.42 -22.72
N ASP A 29 -6.27 2.67 -23.99
CA ASP A 29 -5.14 3.51 -24.39
C ASP A 29 -5.28 4.96 -23.90
N PHE A 30 -6.51 5.47 -23.85
CA PHE A 30 -6.75 6.84 -23.40
C PHE A 30 -6.48 6.99 -21.90
N VAL A 31 -7.02 6.08 -21.08
CA VAL A 31 -6.83 6.12 -19.62
C VAL A 31 -5.43 5.71 -19.17
N ARG A 32 -4.66 5.01 -20.01
CA ARG A 32 -3.27 4.62 -19.71
C ARG A 32 -2.37 5.82 -19.36
N ASN A 33 -2.63 7.00 -19.91
CA ASN A 33 -1.91 8.23 -19.55
C ASN A 33 -2.14 8.68 -18.09
N PHE A 34 -3.22 8.22 -17.46
CA PHE A 34 -3.57 8.54 -16.07
C PHE A 34 -3.23 7.41 -15.11
N LEU A 35 -3.30 6.16 -15.59
CA LEU A 35 -3.17 4.96 -14.78
C LEU A 35 -1.77 4.35 -14.81
N GLY A 36 -1.15 4.32 -15.99
CA GLY A 36 -0.01 3.46 -16.28
C GLY A 36 1.35 4.11 -16.07
N ASP A 37 2.35 3.25 -15.95
CA ASP A 37 3.76 3.58 -15.90
C ASP A 37 4.30 4.01 -17.28
N ILE A 38 5.54 4.51 -17.29
CA ILE A 38 6.22 4.88 -18.53
C ILE A 38 6.56 3.59 -19.32
N GLN A 39 5.65 3.17 -20.20
CA GLN A 39 5.99 2.21 -21.24
C GLN A 39 6.83 2.92 -22.30
N GLN A 40 7.98 2.31 -22.63
CA GLN A 40 9.00 2.84 -23.52
C GLN A 40 8.39 3.46 -24.80
N GLY A 41 8.42 4.79 -24.88
CA GLY A 41 8.16 5.56 -26.10
C GLY A 41 6.73 6.08 -26.32
N GLN A 42 5.75 5.78 -25.46
CA GLN A 42 4.35 6.19 -25.70
C GLN A 42 3.82 7.28 -24.74
N VAL A 43 4.41 7.45 -23.55
CA VAL A 43 3.95 8.45 -22.55
C VAL A 43 5.16 9.20 -21.95
N LEU A 44 5.08 10.54 -21.88
CA LEU A 44 6.18 11.42 -21.42
C LEU A 44 6.32 11.50 -19.88
N PHE A 45 5.26 11.19 -19.16
CA PHE A 45 5.18 11.30 -17.70
C PHE A 45 4.57 10.03 -17.10
N PHE A 46 4.87 9.74 -15.84
CA PHE A 46 4.17 8.69 -15.09
C PHE A 46 2.68 9.01 -14.98
N GLY A 47 1.85 7.99 -15.05
CA GLY A 47 0.44 8.08 -14.70
C GLY A 47 0.27 8.71 -13.32
N ILE A 48 -0.78 9.52 -13.20
CA ILE A 48 -1.18 10.13 -11.93
C ILE A 48 -1.34 9.05 -10.85
N ASN A 49 -1.87 7.88 -11.22
CA ASN A 49 -2.09 6.78 -10.31
C ASN A 49 -0.76 6.23 -9.75
N THR A 50 0.24 5.93 -10.60
CA THR A 50 1.59 5.52 -10.19
C THR A 50 2.23 6.52 -9.22
N VAL A 51 2.06 7.82 -9.48
CA VAL A 51 2.60 8.87 -8.60
C VAL A 51 1.95 8.79 -7.21
N PHE A 52 0.63 8.64 -7.16
CA PHE A 52 -0.09 8.54 -5.90
C PHE A 52 0.17 7.23 -5.15
N THR A 53 0.21 6.08 -5.83
CA THR A 53 0.57 4.79 -5.23
C THR A 53 1.97 4.84 -4.63
N THR A 54 2.96 5.32 -5.40
CA THR A 54 4.34 5.52 -4.92
C THR A 54 4.38 6.42 -3.68
N PHE A 55 3.68 7.55 -3.73
CA PHE A 55 3.60 8.48 -2.59
C PHE A 55 3.01 7.80 -1.35
N LEU A 56 1.91 7.05 -1.49
CA LEU A 56 1.26 6.36 -0.38
C LEU A 56 2.15 5.27 0.23
N LEU A 57 2.87 4.52 -0.61
CA LEU A 57 3.82 3.50 -0.16
C LEU A 57 4.97 4.13 0.63
N TRP A 58 5.61 5.16 0.10
CA TRP A 58 6.70 5.86 0.81
C TRP A 58 6.22 6.62 2.06
N ALA A 59 5.01 7.19 2.03
CA ALA A 59 4.39 7.77 3.22
C ALA A 59 4.18 6.69 4.30
N SER A 60 3.73 5.49 3.93
CA SER A 60 3.61 4.36 4.86
C SER A 60 4.96 3.98 5.46
N ALA A 61 6.00 3.87 4.64
CA ALA A 61 7.37 3.62 5.12
C ALA A 61 7.84 4.70 6.10
N LEU A 62 7.56 5.98 5.81
CA LEU A 62 7.90 7.09 6.70
C LEU A 62 7.15 7.01 8.05
N LEU A 63 5.86 6.67 8.04
CA LEU A 63 5.08 6.50 9.26
C LEU A 63 5.63 5.39 10.16
N PHE A 64 6.07 4.28 9.57
CA PHE A 64 6.76 3.22 10.30
C PHE A 64 8.16 3.64 10.77
N ALA A 65 8.90 4.43 9.99
CA ALA A 65 10.19 4.98 10.40
C ALA A 65 10.04 5.91 11.61
N ILE A 66 9.03 6.77 11.63
CA ILE A 66 8.71 7.61 12.79
C ILE A 66 8.38 6.73 14.00
N SER A 67 7.57 5.68 13.82
CA SER A 67 7.25 4.73 14.89
C SER A 67 8.50 4.02 15.43
N LEU A 68 9.44 3.65 14.55
CA LEU A 68 10.71 3.04 14.91
C LEU A 68 11.61 3.98 15.72
N LEU A 69 11.66 5.28 15.38
CA LEU A 69 12.46 6.26 16.13
C LEU A 69 11.94 6.49 17.56
N CYS A 70 10.68 6.18 17.82
CA CYS A 70 10.06 6.37 19.12
C CYS A 70 10.09 5.12 20.03
N ILE A 71 10.66 4.00 19.57
CA ILE A 71 10.64 2.74 20.31
C ILE A 71 11.90 2.54 21.17
N ASP A 72 11.73 1.96 22.36
CA ASP A 72 12.87 1.45 23.13
C ASP A 72 13.26 0.07 22.58
N GLN A 73 14.32 0.04 21.76
CA GLN A 73 14.81 -1.18 21.11
C GLN A 73 15.11 -2.32 22.10
N GLN A 74 15.57 -2.01 23.33
CA GLN A 74 15.92 -3.04 24.30
C GLN A 74 14.68 -3.69 24.92
N ARG A 75 13.62 -2.91 25.14
CA ARG A 75 12.37 -3.41 25.75
C ARG A 75 11.43 -4.03 24.73
N GLU A 76 11.39 -3.52 23.50
CA GLU A 76 10.34 -3.83 22.51
C GLU A 76 10.91 -4.42 21.21
N ARG A 77 11.88 -5.34 21.33
CA ARG A 77 12.62 -5.93 20.20
C ARG A 77 11.75 -6.48 19.07
N ARG A 78 10.61 -7.11 19.37
CA ARG A 78 9.70 -7.65 18.34
C ARG A 78 9.07 -6.55 17.49
N GLU A 79 8.63 -5.47 18.13
CA GLU A 79 7.98 -4.34 17.45
C GLU A 79 9.01 -3.49 16.70
N TYR A 80 10.26 -3.41 17.20
CA TYR A 80 11.39 -2.86 16.44
C TYR A 80 11.57 -3.57 15.09
N TRP A 81 11.67 -4.90 15.10
CA TRP A 81 11.83 -5.68 13.85
C TRP A 81 10.59 -5.61 12.97
N PHE A 82 9.40 -5.53 13.56
CA PHE A 82 8.17 -5.28 12.80
C PHE A 82 8.30 -3.97 12.01
N PHE A 83 8.51 -2.83 12.68
CA PHE A 83 8.62 -1.54 11.99
C PHE A 83 9.74 -1.52 10.97
N TRP A 84 10.91 -2.08 11.28
CA TRP A 84 12.00 -2.17 10.33
C TRP A 84 11.62 -2.96 9.07
N SER A 85 10.96 -4.12 9.23
CA SER A 85 10.48 -4.93 8.11
C SER A 85 9.46 -4.18 7.24
N GLN A 86 8.55 -3.43 7.86
CA GLN A 86 7.54 -2.64 7.15
C GLN A 86 8.17 -1.47 6.39
N ILE A 87 9.16 -0.78 6.97
CA ILE A 87 9.91 0.28 6.28
C ILE A 87 10.52 -0.27 5.00
N VAL A 88 11.27 -1.38 5.11
CA VAL A 88 11.91 -2.00 3.95
C VAL A 88 10.86 -2.43 2.93
N MET A 89 9.79 -3.09 3.35
CA MET A 89 8.74 -3.57 2.45
C MET A 89 8.07 -2.44 1.67
N PHE A 90 7.55 -1.42 2.37
CA PHE A 90 6.86 -0.30 1.73
C PHE A 90 7.80 0.58 0.90
N PHE A 91 9.05 0.76 1.34
CA PHE A 91 10.03 1.50 0.56
C PHE A 91 10.39 0.76 -0.73
N SER A 92 10.68 -0.55 -0.63
CA SER A 92 10.96 -1.40 -1.79
C SER A 92 9.79 -1.48 -2.76
N LEU A 93 8.55 -1.61 -2.27
CA LEU A 93 7.35 -1.58 -3.10
C LEU A 93 7.16 -0.23 -3.80
N GLY A 94 7.44 0.90 -3.13
CA GLY A 94 7.37 2.20 -3.79
C GLY A 94 8.46 2.39 -4.85
N PHE A 95 9.65 1.82 -4.64
CA PHE A 95 10.68 1.74 -5.68
C PHE A 95 10.23 0.86 -6.85
N ASP A 96 9.66 -0.29 -6.53
CA ASP A 96 9.15 -1.23 -7.52
C ASP A 96 8.08 -0.60 -8.41
N GLU A 97 7.07 0.01 -7.81
CA GLU A 97 6.00 0.74 -8.51
C GLU A 97 6.57 1.87 -9.39
N ARG A 98 7.61 2.57 -8.92
CA ARG A 98 8.18 3.69 -9.67
C ARG A 98 9.07 3.28 -10.83
N PHE A 99 9.75 2.14 -10.71
CA PHE A 99 10.82 1.73 -11.64
C PHE A 99 10.56 0.41 -12.34
N MET A 100 9.41 -0.23 -12.07
CA MET A 100 9.02 -1.54 -12.61
C MET A 100 10.12 -2.57 -12.34
N VAL A 101 10.58 -2.64 -11.09
CA VAL A 101 11.72 -3.50 -10.73
C VAL A 101 11.34 -4.96 -10.92
N HIS A 102 10.11 -5.34 -10.54
CA HIS A 102 9.56 -6.67 -10.70
C HIS A 102 9.51 -7.10 -12.17
N GLU A 103 9.13 -6.22 -13.11
CA GLU A 103 9.15 -6.56 -14.54
C GLU A 103 10.58 -6.81 -15.06
N ARG A 104 11.57 -6.06 -14.56
CA ARG A 104 12.97 -6.27 -14.95
C ARG A 104 13.50 -7.59 -14.40
N VAL A 105 13.17 -7.89 -13.14
CA VAL A 105 13.58 -9.13 -12.47
C VAL A 105 12.85 -10.33 -13.06
N GLY A 106 11.54 -10.22 -13.32
CA GLY A 106 10.70 -11.24 -13.95
C GLY A 106 11.23 -11.62 -15.33
N ARG A 107 11.53 -10.62 -16.17
CA ARG A 107 12.21 -10.85 -17.47
C ARG A 107 13.57 -11.53 -17.32
N TRP A 108 14.36 -11.14 -16.32
CA TRP A 108 15.68 -11.76 -16.08
C TRP A 108 15.56 -13.22 -15.62
N LEU A 109 14.53 -13.54 -14.82
CA LEU A 109 14.26 -14.89 -14.30
C LEU A 109 13.36 -15.73 -15.23
N ASN A 110 12.86 -15.15 -16.33
CA ASN A 110 11.86 -15.74 -17.20
C ASN A 110 10.61 -16.23 -16.44
N MET A 111 10.13 -15.40 -15.51
CA MET A 111 8.95 -15.64 -14.68
C MET A 111 7.90 -14.56 -14.93
N GLU A 112 6.61 -14.93 -14.83
CA GLU A 112 5.51 -13.97 -14.86
C GLU A 112 5.57 -13.01 -13.66
N ASP A 113 5.30 -11.74 -13.91
CA ASP A 113 5.40 -10.63 -12.96
C ASP A 113 4.51 -10.85 -11.72
N ALA A 114 3.32 -11.41 -11.92
CA ALA A 114 2.37 -11.73 -10.87
C ALA A 114 2.94 -12.69 -9.80
N TYR A 115 3.83 -13.62 -10.17
CA TYR A 115 4.43 -14.54 -9.20
C TYR A 115 5.41 -13.84 -8.25
N LEU A 116 6.13 -12.84 -8.73
CA LEU A 116 7.07 -12.08 -7.91
C LEU A 116 6.31 -11.23 -6.89
N LEU A 117 5.24 -10.55 -7.33
CA LEU A 117 4.34 -9.81 -6.44
C LEU A 117 3.65 -10.73 -5.42
N LEU A 118 3.20 -11.92 -5.84
CA LEU A 118 2.62 -12.90 -4.94
C LEU A 118 3.63 -13.37 -3.88
N ALA A 119 4.88 -13.62 -4.26
CA ALA A 119 5.94 -14.00 -3.33
C ALA A 119 6.20 -12.89 -2.29
N VAL A 120 6.23 -11.62 -2.73
CA VAL A 120 6.33 -10.47 -1.82
C VAL A 120 5.13 -10.42 -0.87
N GLY A 121 3.91 -10.64 -1.37
CA GLY A 121 2.70 -10.72 -0.53
C GLY A 121 2.76 -11.83 0.52
N LEU A 122 3.31 -13.01 0.18
CA LEU A 122 3.51 -14.11 1.12
C LEU A 122 4.55 -13.78 2.19
N VAL A 123 5.64 -13.11 1.81
CA VAL A 123 6.64 -12.61 2.76
C VAL A 123 6.01 -11.61 3.73
N GLU A 124 5.20 -10.68 3.23
CA GLU A 124 4.52 -9.69 4.07
C GLU A 124 3.52 -10.35 5.03
N LEU A 125 2.73 -11.33 4.56
CA LEU A 125 1.85 -12.12 5.45
C LEU A 125 2.63 -12.83 6.56
N LEU A 126 3.79 -13.40 6.24
CA LEU A 126 4.66 -14.04 7.22
C LEU A 126 5.18 -13.02 8.26
N LEU A 127 5.59 -11.83 7.82
CA LEU A 127 6.05 -10.74 8.69
C LEU A 127 4.91 -10.24 9.59
N LEU A 128 3.71 -10.02 9.06
CA LEU A 128 2.54 -9.62 9.84
C LEU A 128 2.15 -10.66 10.88
N PHE A 129 2.19 -11.94 10.52
CA PHE A 129 1.87 -13.04 11.43
C PHE A 129 2.92 -13.18 12.54
N ARG A 130 4.22 -13.18 12.18
CA ARG A 130 5.32 -13.37 13.13
C ARG A 130 5.60 -12.14 13.98
N LEU A 131 5.59 -10.95 13.40
CA LEU A 131 6.05 -9.71 14.04
C LEU A 131 4.91 -8.72 14.36
N GLY A 132 3.84 -8.70 13.57
CA GLY A 132 2.81 -7.65 13.63
C GLY A 132 1.91 -7.64 14.87
N ALA A 133 1.90 -8.72 15.66
CA ALA A 133 1.10 -8.87 16.88
C ALA A 133 -0.39 -8.46 16.69
N LEU A 134 -0.99 -8.90 15.57
CA LEU A 134 -2.28 -8.41 15.06
C LEU A 134 -3.42 -8.40 16.10
N LYS A 135 -3.45 -9.37 17.02
CA LYS A 135 -4.46 -9.45 18.10
C LYS A 135 -4.47 -8.24 19.04
N GLN A 136 -3.37 -7.50 19.12
CA GLN A 136 -3.21 -6.33 20.00
C GLN A 136 -3.46 -5.00 19.28
N ARG A 137 -3.77 -5.05 17.98
CA ARG A 137 -4.02 -3.86 17.15
C ARG A 137 -5.50 -3.46 17.24
N THR A 138 -5.78 -2.18 17.03
CA THR A 138 -7.17 -1.70 17.04
C THR A 138 -7.99 -2.32 15.91
N PRO A 139 -9.32 -2.45 16.09
CA PRO A 139 -10.20 -2.93 15.02
C PRO A 139 -10.06 -2.13 13.73
N SER A 140 -9.88 -0.80 13.82
CA SER A 140 -9.69 0.06 12.64
C SER A 140 -8.43 -0.28 11.85
N ALA A 141 -7.29 -0.53 12.53
CA ALA A 141 -6.07 -0.95 11.86
C ALA A 141 -6.26 -2.30 11.14
N LEU A 142 -6.93 -3.25 11.79
CA LEU A 142 -7.21 -4.56 11.20
C LEU A 142 -8.17 -4.46 10.00
N THR A 143 -9.17 -3.59 10.06
CA THR A 143 -10.07 -3.32 8.92
C THR A 143 -9.28 -2.77 7.73
N PHE A 144 -8.41 -1.78 7.93
CA PHE A 144 -7.60 -1.24 6.85
C PHE A 144 -6.61 -2.25 6.28
N LEU A 145 -5.96 -3.04 7.13
CA LEU A 145 -5.09 -4.13 6.66
C LEU A 145 -5.87 -5.16 5.83
N PHE A 146 -7.05 -5.57 6.29
CA PHE A 146 -7.92 -6.50 5.56
C PHE A 146 -8.37 -5.93 4.22
N LEU A 147 -8.83 -4.68 4.18
CA LEU A 147 -9.25 -4.03 2.94
C LEU A 147 -8.07 -3.86 1.98
N GLY A 148 -6.88 -3.51 2.47
CA GLY A 148 -5.66 -3.47 1.66
C GLY A 148 -5.33 -4.83 1.04
N ALA A 149 -5.36 -5.90 1.85
CA ALA A 149 -5.12 -7.26 1.37
C ALA A 149 -6.19 -7.73 0.36
N LEU A 150 -7.46 -7.37 0.57
CA LEU A 150 -8.55 -7.65 -0.37
C LEU A 150 -8.30 -6.98 -1.72
N MET A 151 -7.94 -5.69 -1.72
CA MET A 151 -7.63 -4.96 -2.95
C MET A 151 -6.39 -5.52 -3.67
N PHE A 152 -5.36 -5.92 -2.92
CA PHE A 152 -4.21 -6.63 -3.49
C PHE A 152 -4.63 -7.96 -4.15
N GLY A 153 -5.51 -8.73 -3.52
CA GLY A 153 -6.08 -9.94 -4.11
C GLY A 153 -6.85 -9.66 -5.40
N VAL A 154 -7.67 -8.60 -5.43
CA VAL A 154 -8.37 -8.17 -6.65
C VAL A 154 -7.37 -7.82 -7.75
N MET A 155 -6.33 -7.04 -7.46
CA MET A 155 -5.28 -6.69 -8.41
C MET A 155 -4.63 -7.93 -9.01
N ILE A 156 -4.18 -8.89 -8.19
CA ILE A 156 -3.56 -10.14 -8.65
C ILE A 156 -4.52 -10.97 -9.51
N ILE A 157 -5.81 -11.05 -9.14
CA ILE A 157 -6.81 -11.79 -9.91
C ILE A 157 -7.05 -11.14 -11.28
N VAL A 158 -7.18 -9.82 -11.32
CA VAL A 158 -7.41 -9.08 -12.57
C VAL A 158 -6.20 -9.22 -13.48
N ASP A 159 -4.99 -9.05 -12.94
CA ASP A 159 -3.78 -9.15 -13.75
C ASP A 159 -3.56 -10.58 -14.28
N GLY A 160 -3.68 -11.59 -13.41
CA GLY A 160 -3.35 -12.98 -13.75
C GLY A 160 -4.41 -13.75 -14.54
N PHE A 161 -5.69 -13.35 -14.49
CA PHE A 161 -6.78 -14.13 -15.12
C PHE A 161 -7.53 -13.40 -16.24
N PHE A 162 -7.47 -12.06 -16.31
CA PHE A 162 -8.26 -11.31 -17.29
C PHE A 162 -7.44 -11.05 -18.56
N PRO A 163 -8.03 -11.13 -19.77
CA PRO A 163 -7.32 -10.86 -21.02
C PRO A 163 -6.80 -9.42 -21.11
N ALA A 164 -5.57 -9.22 -21.57
CA ALA A 164 -4.89 -7.92 -21.56
C ALA A 164 -5.69 -6.76 -22.21
N GLN A 165 -6.45 -7.07 -23.26
CA GLN A 165 -7.28 -6.18 -24.06
C GLN A 165 -8.73 -6.04 -23.57
N MET A 166 -9.08 -6.66 -22.44
CA MET A 166 -10.43 -6.57 -21.90
C MET A 166 -10.70 -5.15 -21.37
N LEU A 167 -11.80 -4.56 -21.83
CA LEU A 167 -12.26 -3.25 -21.36
C LEU A 167 -12.39 -3.24 -19.82
N LEU A 168 -11.89 -2.18 -19.19
CA LEU A 168 -11.78 -1.98 -17.74
C LEU A 168 -10.75 -2.84 -17.02
N ARG A 169 -10.03 -3.76 -17.69
CA ARG A 169 -8.98 -4.55 -17.01
C ARG A 169 -7.94 -3.64 -16.36
N LEU A 170 -7.37 -2.71 -17.14
CA LEU A 170 -6.34 -1.79 -16.66
C LEU A 170 -6.85 -0.92 -15.52
N SER A 171 -8.01 -0.26 -15.68
CA SER A 171 -8.61 0.52 -14.59
C SER A 171 -8.85 -0.33 -13.35
N MET A 172 -9.37 -1.55 -13.48
CA MET A 172 -9.64 -2.40 -12.32
C MET A 172 -8.36 -2.78 -11.58
N GLU A 173 -7.31 -3.16 -12.29
CA GLU A 173 -6.02 -3.51 -11.73
C GLU A 173 -5.38 -2.32 -11.00
N ASP A 174 -5.21 -1.20 -11.71
CA ASP A 174 -4.50 -0.02 -11.21
C ASP A 174 -5.29 0.71 -10.11
N LEU A 175 -6.62 0.78 -10.22
CA LEU A 175 -7.45 1.37 -9.16
C LEU A 175 -7.50 0.46 -7.93
N ALA A 176 -7.56 -0.88 -8.10
CA ALA A 176 -7.46 -1.80 -6.97
C ALA A 176 -6.12 -1.62 -6.24
N LYS A 177 -5.01 -1.55 -6.98
CA LYS A 177 -3.69 -1.26 -6.41
C LYS A 177 -3.68 0.06 -5.63
N PHE A 178 -4.25 1.12 -6.19
CA PHE A 178 -4.35 2.43 -5.54
C PHE A 178 -5.17 2.40 -4.25
N TRP A 179 -6.35 1.80 -4.28
CA TRP A 179 -7.16 1.58 -3.09
C TRP A 179 -6.41 0.75 -2.04
N GLY A 180 -5.70 -0.30 -2.47
CA GLY A 180 -4.84 -1.11 -1.60
C GLY A 180 -3.79 -0.28 -0.89
N CYS A 181 -3.03 0.53 -1.63
CA CYS A 181 -2.01 1.44 -1.08
C CYS A 181 -2.61 2.46 -0.10
N LEU A 182 -3.79 3.02 -0.42
CA LEU A 182 -4.49 3.95 0.45
C LEU A 182 -4.85 3.29 1.79
N PHE A 183 -5.43 2.09 1.75
CA PHE A 183 -5.76 1.35 2.97
C PHE A 183 -4.52 0.98 3.79
N LEU A 184 -3.42 0.56 3.14
CA LEU A 184 -2.17 0.26 3.84
C LEU A 184 -1.54 1.51 4.49
N CYS A 185 -1.66 2.68 3.87
CA CYS A 185 -1.25 3.94 4.46
C CYS A 185 -2.11 4.31 5.68
N LEU A 186 -3.43 4.13 5.60
CA LEU A 186 -4.32 4.31 6.75
C LEU A 186 -4.06 3.30 7.88
N PHE A 187 -3.65 2.07 7.53
CA PHE A 187 -3.16 1.09 8.50
C PHE A 187 -1.89 1.59 9.21
N ALA A 188 -0.87 2.01 8.47
CA ALA A 188 0.37 2.56 9.04
C ALA A 188 0.10 3.77 9.94
N TRP A 189 -0.82 4.64 9.54
CA TRP A 189 -1.26 5.79 10.34
C TRP A 189 -1.90 5.37 11.67
N GLU A 190 -2.82 4.39 11.66
CA GLU A 190 -3.43 3.90 12.90
C GLU A 190 -2.43 3.18 13.81
N ILE A 191 -1.40 2.53 13.25
CA ILE A 191 -0.30 1.96 14.03
C ILE A 191 0.51 3.07 14.73
N LEU A 192 0.95 4.09 13.99
CA LEU A 192 1.68 5.22 14.58
C LEU A 192 0.86 5.90 15.68
N ARG A 193 -0.43 6.13 15.42
CA ARG A 193 -1.34 6.73 16.39
C ARG A 193 -1.43 5.90 17.67
N GLN A 194 -1.61 4.59 17.57
CA GLN A 194 -1.62 3.70 18.75
C GLN A 194 -0.31 3.80 19.52
N HIS A 195 0.82 3.83 18.81
CA HIS A 195 2.14 3.93 19.42
C HIS A 195 2.30 5.25 20.18
N VAL A 196 1.93 6.38 19.58
CA VAL A 196 1.94 7.70 20.24
C VAL A 196 1.05 7.73 21.48
N GLU A 197 -0.15 7.17 21.44
CA GLU A 197 -1.03 7.12 22.61
C GLU A 197 -0.48 6.25 23.74
N ARG A 198 0.17 5.11 23.41
CA ARG A 198 0.88 4.29 24.41
C ARG A 198 2.02 5.05 25.08
N LEU A 199 2.82 5.78 24.29
CA LEU A 199 3.91 6.60 24.81
C LEU A 199 3.42 7.70 25.75
N LYS A 200 2.33 8.39 25.39
CA LYS A 200 1.68 9.39 26.27
C LYS A 200 1.22 8.77 27.59
N ALA A 201 0.54 7.62 27.52
CA ALA A 201 0.05 6.93 28.72
C ALA A 201 1.19 6.48 29.64
N ASN A 202 2.30 5.99 29.08
CA ASN A 202 3.48 5.60 29.84
C ASN A 202 4.14 6.81 30.53
N ARG A 203 4.26 7.94 29.82
CA ARG A 203 4.82 9.18 30.38
C ARG A 203 3.98 9.69 31.56
N LEU A 204 2.66 9.66 31.46
CA LEU A 204 1.75 10.07 32.54
C LEU A 204 1.87 9.15 33.76
N LYS A 205 1.99 7.84 33.56
CA LYS A 205 2.22 6.87 34.65
C LYS A 205 3.55 7.12 35.36
N SER A 206 4.62 7.39 34.61
CA SER A 206 5.92 7.72 35.20
C SER A 206 5.88 9.02 36.00
N ALA A 207 5.15 10.04 35.53
CA ALA A 207 5.01 11.32 36.24
C ALA A 207 4.18 11.21 37.54
N ALA A 208 3.22 10.27 37.62
CA ALA A 208 2.39 10.06 38.81
C ALA A 208 3.07 9.22 39.91
N MET A 209 4.23 8.62 39.63
CA MET A 209 5.02 7.85 40.60
C MET A 209 6.07 8.68 41.35
N TYR A 210 6.18 9.98 41.02
CA TYR A 210 7.02 10.97 41.70
C TYR A 210 6.14 12.04 42.32
#